data_AF-A0A423VBW0-F1
#
_entry.id   AF-A0A423VBW0-F1
#
_cell.length_a   1.000
_cell.length_b   1.000
_cell.length_c   1.000
_cell.angle_alpha   90.00
_cell.angle_beta   90.00
_cell.angle_gamma   90.00
#
_symmetry.space_group_name_H-M   'P 1'
#
loop_
_entity.id
_entity.type
_entity.pdbx_description
1 polymer ?
#
loop_
_entity_poly.entity_id
_entity_poly.type
_entity_poly.pdbx_seq_one_letter_code
_entity_poly.pdbx_strand_id
1 'polypeptide(L)'
;MLAGNDNWHSPEGHFNGEVNRPSDIYSFGAVCIYAMLGRVLFGADDDFLKQESQGALPALIRLQRQVSYFGDMDGLNGLMKHVGHEEINCQILGMPWDERTEEHIPYKPFSTWPDVEDVSLKDLVQRMLNLDPAKRITARQALGHPWLVTFAHLVAQQAG
;
A
#
# COMPACT_ATOMS: atom_id res chain seq x y z
N MET A 1 -12.46 -13.67 11.06
CA MET A 1 -11.99 -13.79 9.67
C MET A 1 -12.11 -12.39 9.08
N LEU A 2 -10.98 -11.74 8.81
CA LEU A 2 -10.97 -10.45 8.13
C LEU A 2 -11.49 -10.67 6.70
N ALA A 3 -12.33 -9.77 6.19
CA ALA A 3 -12.91 -9.91 4.86
C ALA A 3 -11.91 -9.47 3.78
N GLY A 4 -11.83 -10.19 2.67
CA GLY A 4 -10.98 -9.85 1.52
C GLY A 4 -9.87 -10.86 1.25
N ASN A 5 -9.05 -10.59 0.24
CA ASN A 5 -7.84 -11.37 -0.07
C ASN A 5 -6.62 -10.62 0.48
N ASP A 6 -5.82 -11.29 1.31
CA ASP A 6 -4.71 -10.71 2.05
C ASP A 6 -3.68 -9.98 1.17
N ASN A 7 -3.56 -10.34 -0.10
CA ASN A 7 -2.61 -9.73 -1.03
C ASN A 7 -2.98 -8.29 -1.45
N TRP A 8 -4.23 -7.87 -1.19
CA TRP A 8 -4.74 -6.55 -1.56
C TRP A 8 -5.17 -5.73 -0.35
N HIS A 9 -4.93 -6.24 0.86
CA HIS A 9 -5.45 -5.65 2.08
C HIS A 9 -4.78 -4.30 2.37
N SER A 10 -5.54 -3.38 3.00
CA SER A 10 -5.00 -2.12 3.50
C SER A 10 -4.31 -2.27 4.86
N PRO A 11 -3.44 -1.34 5.27
CA PRO A 11 -2.71 -1.42 6.54
C PRO A 11 -3.65 -1.50 7.75
N GLU A 12 -4.70 -0.68 7.79
CA GLU A 12 -5.68 -0.69 8.88
C GLU A 12 -6.49 -1.99 8.97
N GLY A 13 -6.60 -2.73 7.86
CA GLY A 13 -7.28 -4.02 7.82
C GLY A 13 -6.51 -5.14 8.52
N HIS A 14 -5.20 -4.97 8.77
CA HIS A 14 -4.43 -5.88 9.63
C HIS A 14 -4.78 -5.72 11.12
N PHE A 15 -5.52 -4.68 11.47
CA PHE A 15 -5.99 -4.39 12.81
C PHE A 15 -7.53 -4.53 12.86
N ASN A 16 -8.13 -4.40 14.03
CA ASN A 16 -9.59 -4.26 14.18
C ASN A 16 -10.10 -2.88 13.70
N GLY A 17 -9.45 -2.29 12.70
CA GLY A 17 -9.83 -1.00 12.10
C GLY A 17 -11.09 -1.14 11.24
N GLU A 18 -11.78 -0.02 11.04
CA GLU A 18 -12.94 0.02 10.15
C GLU A 18 -12.51 -0.09 8.68
N VAL A 19 -12.73 -1.25 8.07
CA VAL A 19 -12.56 -1.44 6.63
C VAL A 19 -13.72 -0.75 5.89
N ASN A 20 -13.40 0.28 5.12
CA ASN A 20 -14.39 1.14 4.46
C ASN A 20 -13.87 1.63 3.08
N ARG A 21 -14.50 2.67 2.51
CA ARG A 21 -14.17 3.16 1.16
C ARG A 21 -12.67 3.50 0.98
N PRO A 22 -12.01 4.21 1.90
CA PRO A 22 -10.54 4.34 1.91
C PRO A 22 -9.75 3.03 1.81
N SER A 23 -10.22 1.94 2.39
CA SER A 23 -9.59 0.62 2.29
C SER A 23 -9.75 0.01 0.88
N ASP A 24 -10.90 0.23 0.24
CA ASP A 24 -11.12 -0.14 -1.16
C ASP A 24 -10.18 0.62 -2.11
N ILE A 25 -9.93 1.91 -1.84
CA ILE A 25 -8.97 2.72 -2.62
C ILE A 25 -7.55 2.17 -2.49
N TYR A 26 -7.15 1.78 -1.29
CA TYR A 26 -5.83 1.17 -1.08
C TYR A 26 -5.70 -0.12 -1.88
N SER A 27 -6.70 -1.01 -1.76
CA SER A 27 -6.78 -2.26 -2.53
C SER A 27 -6.69 -2.00 -4.03
N PHE A 28 -7.45 -1.01 -4.54
CA PHE A 28 -7.43 -0.64 -5.95
C PHE A 28 -6.06 -0.13 -6.39
N GLY A 29 -5.36 0.66 -5.57
CA GLY A 29 -4.01 1.11 -5.88
C GLY A 29 -3.00 -0.03 -6.00
N ALA A 30 -3.10 -1.05 -5.14
CA ALA A 30 -2.28 -2.25 -5.25
C ALA A 30 -2.59 -3.04 -6.53
N VAL A 31 -3.86 -3.10 -6.94
CA VAL A 31 -4.27 -3.70 -8.21
C VAL A 31 -3.76 -2.90 -9.42
N CYS A 32 -3.73 -1.57 -9.36
CA CYS A 32 -3.12 -0.74 -10.41
C CYS A 32 -1.63 -1.06 -10.58
N ILE A 33 -0.88 -1.23 -9.48
CA ILE A 33 0.53 -1.65 -9.55
C ILE A 33 0.63 -3.03 -10.21
N TYR A 34 -0.22 -3.98 -9.84
CA TYR A 34 -0.25 -5.30 -10.49
C TYR A 34 -0.53 -5.20 -11.99
N ALA A 35 -1.53 -4.41 -12.40
CA ALA A 35 -1.87 -4.24 -13.81
C ALA A 35 -0.72 -3.62 -14.63
N MET A 36 0.03 -2.69 -14.04
CA MET A 36 1.10 -1.98 -14.74
C MET A 36 2.44 -2.71 -14.72
N LEU A 37 2.77 -3.41 -13.63
CA LEU A 37 4.08 -4.02 -13.41
C LEU A 37 4.07 -5.55 -13.38
N GLY A 38 2.89 -6.18 -13.35
CA GLY A 38 2.74 -7.64 -13.24
C GLY A 38 3.10 -8.20 -11.86
N ARG A 39 3.16 -7.37 -10.82
CA ARG A 39 3.63 -7.75 -9.47
C ARG A 39 2.50 -7.75 -8.45
N VAL A 40 2.35 -8.84 -7.71
CA VAL A 40 1.46 -8.89 -6.53
C VAL A 40 2.26 -8.39 -5.31
N LEU A 41 2.21 -7.09 -5.06
CA LEU A 41 3.15 -6.39 -4.18
C LEU A 41 3.25 -6.97 -2.75
N PHE A 42 2.11 -7.38 -2.19
CA PHE A 42 2.00 -7.96 -0.84
C PHE A 42 1.78 -9.47 -0.87
N GLY A 43 1.96 -10.10 -2.04
CA GLY A 43 1.86 -11.53 -2.23
C GLY A 43 3.08 -12.29 -1.74
N ALA A 44 2.95 -13.61 -1.67
CA ALA A 44 4.06 -14.50 -1.32
C ALA A 44 5.10 -14.54 -2.46
N ASP A 45 6.33 -14.19 -2.13
CA ASP A 45 7.55 -14.38 -2.91
C ASP A 45 8.59 -15.11 -2.03
N ASP A 46 9.80 -15.33 -2.57
CA ASP A 46 10.85 -16.06 -1.85
C ASP A 46 11.22 -15.42 -0.51
N ASP A 47 11.22 -14.08 -0.43
CA ASP A 47 11.49 -13.36 0.81
C ASP A 47 10.35 -13.54 1.82
N PHE A 48 9.11 -13.42 1.36
CA PHE A 48 7.92 -13.66 2.19
C PHE A 48 7.94 -15.06 2.81
N LEU A 49 8.15 -16.09 1.99
CA LEU A 49 8.16 -17.48 2.42
C LEU A 49 9.32 -17.76 3.39
N LYS A 50 10.48 -17.13 3.15
CA LYS A 50 11.62 -17.21 4.06
C LYS A 50 11.27 -16.62 5.43
N GLN A 51 10.72 -15.42 5.49
CA GLN A 51 10.32 -14.78 6.75
C GLN A 51 9.25 -15.61 7.48
N GLU A 52 8.24 -16.10 6.75
CA GLU A 52 7.19 -16.96 7.31
C GLU A 52 7.78 -18.27 7.89
N SER A 53 8.72 -18.91 7.19
CA SER A 53 9.41 -20.11 7.68
C SER A 53 10.25 -19.87 8.94
N GLN A 54 10.64 -18.62 9.19
CA GLN A 54 11.37 -18.18 10.39
C GLN A 54 10.42 -17.79 11.54
N GLY A 55 9.10 -17.92 11.35
CA GLY A 55 8.08 -17.66 12.36
C GLY A 55 7.46 -16.27 12.30
N ALA A 56 7.79 -15.45 11.29
CA ALA A 56 7.12 -14.17 11.09
C ALA A 56 5.65 -14.38 10.70
N LEU A 57 4.76 -13.58 11.28
CA LEU A 57 3.33 -13.65 10.94
C LEU A 57 3.09 -13.03 9.55
N PRO A 58 2.32 -13.68 8.66
CA PRO A 58 1.99 -13.18 7.33
C PRO A 58 1.45 -11.73 7.28
N ALA A 59 0.68 -11.33 8.29
CA ALA A 59 0.15 -9.97 8.39
C ALA A 59 1.25 -8.95 8.69
N LEU A 60 2.26 -9.30 9.50
CA LEU A 60 3.37 -8.41 9.85
C LEU A 60 4.34 -8.23 8.68
N ILE A 61 4.59 -9.28 7.90
CA ILE A 61 5.41 -9.18 6.68
C ILE A 61 4.75 -8.21 5.69
N ARG A 62 3.43 -8.32 5.49
CA ARG A 62 2.66 -7.41 4.63
C ARG A 62 2.68 -5.99 5.16
N LEU A 63 2.48 -5.81 6.46
CA LEU A 63 2.53 -4.51 7.10
C LEU A 63 3.90 -3.84 6.93
N GLN A 64 5.00 -4.60 7.09
CA GLN A 64 6.36 -4.09 6.88
C GLN A 64 6.55 -3.62 5.42
N ARG A 65 6.04 -4.37 4.44
CA ARG A 65 6.04 -3.94 3.02
C ARG A 65 5.25 -2.66 2.81
N GLN A 66 4.01 -2.61 3.31
CA GLN A 66 3.13 -1.43 3.17
C GLN A 66 3.78 -0.17 3.77
N VAL A 67 4.34 -0.30 4.98
CA VAL A 67 5.02 0.80 5.69
C VAL A 67 6.30 1.23 4.95
N SER A 68 7.11 0.27 4.48
CA SER A 68 8.38 0.58 3.80
C SER A 68 8.18 1.18 2.40
N TYR A 69 7.18 0.70 1.65
CA TYR A 69 6.92 1.16 0.29
C TYR A 69 6.20 2.51 0.26
N PHE A 70 5.22 2.73 1.14
CA PHE A 70 4.30 3.87 1.02
C PHE A 70 4.26 4.79 2.24
N GLY A 71 5.02 4.48 3.29
CA GLY A 71 5.02 5.27 4.50
C GLY A 71 5.73 6.61 4.37
N ASP A 72 5.09 7.64 4.89
CA ASP A 72 5.70 8.87 5.36
C ASP A 72 5.28 9.11 6.83
N MET A 73 5.96 10.01 7.57
CA MET A 73 5.64 10.26 8.99
C MET A 73 4.19 10.69 9.18
N ASP A 74 3.67 11.47 8.24
CA ASP A 74 2.33 12.04 8.28
C ASP A 74 1.26 10.94 8.12
N GLY A 75 1.48 10.02 7.19
CA GLY A 75 0.66 8.86 6.92
C GLY A 75 0.70 7.85 8.05
N LEU A 76 1.89 7.58 8.61
CA LEU A 76 2.04 6.69 9.76
C LEU A 76 1.29 7.23 10.98
N ASN A 77 1.44 8.52 11.29
CA ASN A 77 0.73 9.15 12.41
C ASN A 77 -0.79 9.09 12.22
N GLY A 78 -1.28 9.32 10.99
CA GLY A 78 -2.69 9.19 10.67
C GLY A 78 -3.22 7.76 10.83
N LEU A 79 -2.44 6.76 10.38
CA LEU A 79 -2.76 5.35 10.59
C LEU A 79 -2.78 4.98 12.08
N MET A 80 -1.75 5.37 12.85
CA MET A 80 -1.70 5.17 14.30
C MET A 80 -2.90 5.81 15.00
N LYS A 81 -3.33 7.00 14.58
CA LYS A 81 -4.56 7.61 15.12
C LYS A 81 -5.81 6.81 14.78
N HIS A 82 -5.85 6.19 13.60
CA HIS A 82 -7.00 5.41 13.13
C HIS A 82 -7.13 4.05 13.81
N VAL A 83 -6.01 3.34 14.07
CA VAL A 83 -6.03 1.98 14.65
C VAL A 83 -5.50 1.90 16.09
N GLY A 84 -4.84 2.93 16.60
CA GLY A 84 -4.12 2.97 17.88
C GLY A 84 -4.98 3.11 19.12
N HIS A 85 -6.22 2.61 19.10
CA HIS A 85 -7.03 2.49 20.33
C HIS A 85 -6.36 1.60 21.37
N GLU A 86 -5.50 0.68 20.93
CA GLU A 86 -4.67 -0.17 21.76
C GLU A 86 -3.20 0.22 21.60
N GLU A 87 -2.48 0.39 22.71
CA GLU A 87 -1.05 0.78 22.72
C GLU A 87 -0.18 -0.18 21.88
N ILE A 88 -0.54 -1.46 21.87
CA ILE A 88 0.14 -2.50 21.09
C ILE A 88 0.12 -2.22 19.58
N ASN A 89 -0.93 -1.57 19.06
CA ASN A 89 -1.04 -1.29 17.63
C ASN A 89 -0.02 -0.23 17.19
N CYS A 90 0.21 0.78 18.03
CA CYS A 90 1.25 1.78 17.78
C CYS A 90 2.65 1.15 17.81
N GLN A 91 2.90 0.19 18.70
CA GLN A 91 4.18 -0.53 18.76
C GLN A 91 4.38 -1.41 17.51
N ILE A 92 3.35 -2.15 17.09
CA ILE A 92 3.36 -2.98 15.87
C ILE A 92 3.60 -2.13 14.61
N LEU A 93 3.10 -0.90 14.58
CA LEU A 93 3.33 0.03 13.46
C LEU A 93 4.71 0.72 13.53
N GLY A 94 5.19 1.04 14.73
CA GLY A 94 6.45 1.73 14.94
C GLY A 94 7.67 0.88 14.59
N MET A 95 7.67 -0.40 14.96
CA MET A 95 8.78 -1.32 14.67
C MET A 95 9.16 -1.39 13.18
N PRO A 96 8.25 -1.73 12.25
CA PRO A 96 8.60 -1.76 10.82
C PRO A 96 8.91 -0.38 10.26
N TRP A 97 8.40 0.70 10.87
CA TRP A 97 8.78 2.05 10.47
C TRP A 97 10.23 2.33 10.80
N ASP A 98 10.65 2.10 12.04
CA ASP A 98 12.01 2.43 12.51
C ASP A 98 13.08 1.59 11.78
N GLU A 99 12.79 0.32 11.50
CA GLU A 99 13.72 -0.61 10.83
C GLU A 99 13.81 -0.41 9.31
N ARG A 100 12.87 0.32 8.68
CA ARG A 100 12.74 0.36 7.19
C ARG A 100 13.97 0.85 6.44
N THR A 101 14.88 1.55 7.11
CA THR A 101 16.12 2.09 6.53
C THR A 101 17.33 1.20 6.76
N GLU A 102 17.19 0.11 7.51
CA GLU A 102 18.27 -0.83 7.75
C GLU A 102 18.70 -1.53 6.45
N GLU A 103 20.00 -1.82 6.34
CA GLU A 103 20.60 -2.40 5.13
C GLU A 103 19.99 -3.75 4.76
N HIS A 104 19.63 -4.54 5.78
CA HIS A 104 19.07 -5.87 5.61
C HIS A 104 17.59 -5.85 5.19
N ILE A 105 16.92 -4.68 5.21
CA ILE A 105 15.54 -4.51 4.74
C ILE A 105 15.54 -4.15 3.24
N PRO A 106 15.05 -5.04 2.37
CA PRO A 106 15.15 -4.86 0.92
C PRO A 106 14.11 -3.87 0.37
N TYR A 107 13.09 -3.52 1.16
CA TYR A 107 11.95 -2.73 0.73
C TYR A 107 12.31 -1.24 0.62
N LYS A 108 12.27 -0.69 -0.60
CA LYS A 108 12.57 0.73 -0.85
C LYS A 108 11.29 1.53 -1.12
N PRO A 109 11.20 2.80 -0.70
CA PRO A 109 10.02 3.63 -0.93
C PRO A 109 9.64 3.65 -2.41
N PHE A 110 8.35 3.49 -2.71
CA PHE A 110 7.82 3.38 -4.07
C PHE A 110 8.20 4.58 -4.97
N SER A 111 8.31 5.77 -4.39
CA SER A 111 8.79 6.97 -5.10
C SER A 111 10.19 6.81 -5.70
N THR A 112 11.02 5.95 -5.12
CA THR A 112 12.41 5.71 -5.52
C THR A 112 12.58 4.56 -6.52
N TRP A 113 11.50 3.87 -6.89
CA TRP A 113 11.56 2.72 -7.80
C TRP A 113 11.99 3.16 -9.21
N PRO A 114 13.08 2.60 -9.76
CA PRO A 114 13.66 3.07 -11.02
C PRO A 114 12.87 2.62 -12.25
N ASP A 115 12.15 1.52 -12.15
CA ASP A 115 11.35 0.90 -13.20
C ASP A 115 9.95 1.52 -13.37
N VAL A 116 9.59 2.48 -12.51
CA VAL A 116 8.36 3.27 -12.61
C VAL A 116 8.73 4.69 -13.03
N GLU A 117 8.82 4.94 -14.34
CA GLU A 117 9.25 6.24 -14.87
C GLU A 117 8.13 7.27 -14.93
N ASP A 118 6.87 6.84 -15.12
CA ASP A 118 5.71 7.72 -15.21
C ASP A 118 5.43 8.41 -13.87
N VAL A 119 5.80 9.69 -13.80
CA VAL A 119 5.61 10.54 -12.61
C VAL A 119 4.13 10.72 -12.23
N SER A 120 3.21 10.65 -13.20
CA SER A 120 1.78 10.76 -12.95
C SER A 120 1.23 9.45 -12.37
N LEU A 121 1.71 8.30 -12.83
CA LEU A 121 1.41 7.01 -12.18
C LEU A 121 1.92 7.01 -10.74
N LYS A 122 3.15 7.47 -10.51
CA LYS A 122 3.73 7.58 -9.17
C LYS A 122 2.87 8.41 -8.24
N ASP A 123 2.48 9.61 -8.66
CA ASP A 123 1.62 10.51 -7.87
C ASP A 123 0.27 9.86 -7.54
N LEU A 124 -0.40 9.25 -8.54
CA LEU A 124 -1.68 8.59 -8.32
C LEU A 124 -1.56 7.44 -7.30
N VAL A 125 -0.56 6.58 -7.46
CA VAL A 125 -0.33 5.44 -6.57
C VAL A 125 -0.03 5.89 -5.15
N GLN A 126 0.83 6.90 -4.96
CA GLN A 126 1.15 7.43 -3.63
C GLN A 126 -0.08 8.04 -2.94
N ARG A 127 -1.01 8.64 -3.70
CA ARG A 127 -2.27 9.17 -3.16
C ARG A 127 -3.28 8.09 -2.79
N MET A 128 -3.31 6.96 -3.51
CA MET A 128 -4.20 5.84 -3.21
C MET A 128 -3.67 4.97 -2.07
N LEU A 129 -2.35 4.75 -2.03
CA LEU A 129 -1.66 3.89 -1.06
C LEU A 129 -1.10 4.68 0.14
N ASN A 130 -1.61 5.89 0.41
CA ASN A 130 -1.23 6.64 1.61
C ASN A 130 -1.60 5.83 2.86
N LEU A 131 -0.72 5.78 3.87
CA LEU A 131 -0.98 5.02 5.09
C LEU A 131 -2.17 5.59 5.88
N ASP A 132 -2.36 6.92 5.90
CA ASP A 132 -3.49 7.55 6.58
C ASP A 132 -4.77 7.40 5.73
N PRO A 133 -5.77 6.62 6.19
CA PRO A 133 -7.02 6.42 5.45
C PRO A 133 -7.77 7.73 5.16
N ALA A 134 -7.62 8.75 6.02
CA ALA A 134 -8.28 10.05 5.85
C ALA A 134 -7.61 10.93 4.77
N LYS A 135 -6.35 10.67 4.43
CA LYS A 135 -5.60 11.39 3.39
C LYS A 135 -5.64 10.70 2.02
N ARG A 136 -6.16 9.46 1.93
CA ARG A 136 -6.29 8.76 0.66
C ARG A 136 -7.23 9.51 -0.27
N ILE A 137 -6.85 9.54 -1.55
CA ILE A 137 -7.70 10.07 -2.61
C ILE A 137 -9.02 9.29 -2.70
N THR A 138 -10.12 9.95 -2.99
CA THR A 138 -11.40 9.27 -3.24
C THR A 138 -11.45 8.68 -4.66
N ALA A 139 -12.34 7.71 -4.91
CA ALA A 139 -12.54 7.16 -6.26
C ALA A 139 -12.86 8.26 -7.29
N ARG A 140 -13.68 9.26 -6.91
CA ARG A 140 -14.02 10.39 -7.77
C ARG A 140 -12.79 11.23 -8.12
N GLN A 141 -11.93 11.50 -7.15
CA GLN A 141 -10.71 12.25 -7.38
C GLN A 141 -9.70 11.43 -8.19
N ALA A 142 -9.60 10.11 -7.96
CA ALA A 142 -8.75 9.21 -8.76
C ALA A 142 -9.19 9.20 -10.24
N LEU A 143 -10.50 9.11 -10.52
CA LEU A 143 -11.03 9.22 -11.89
C LEU A 143 -10.71 10.56 -12.57
N GLY A 144 -10.52 11.63 -11.81
CA GLY A 144 -10.09 12.94 -12.32
C GLY A 144 -8.57 13.12 -12.39
N HIS A 145 -7.79 12.12 -11.98
CA HIS A 145 -6.34 12.21 -11.96
C HIS A 145 -5.77 12.16 -13.39
N PRO A 146 -4.76 13.00 -13.74
CA PRO A 146 -4.22 13.05 -15.09
C PRO A 146 -3.83 11.69 -15.67
N TRP A 147 -3.25 10.82 -14.86
CA TRP A 147 -2.89 9.47 -15.28
C TRP A 147 -4.10 8.63 -15.75
N LEU A 148 -5.17 8.54 -14.96
CA LEU A 148 -6.37 7.75 -15.31
C LEU A 148 -7.14 8.39 -16.47
N VAL A 149 -7.21 9.72 -16.54
CA VAL A 149 -7.85 10.44 -17.65
C VAL A 149 -7.13 10.15 -18.97
N THR A 150 -5.80 10.27 -18.98
CA THR A 150 -4.98 9.97 -20.16
C THR A 150 -5.09 8.51 -20.56
N PHE A 151 -5.00 7.60 -19.60
CA PHE A 151 -5.14 6.16 -19.84
C PHE A 151 -6.50 5.81 -20.49
N ALA A 152 -7.60 6.36 -19.95
CA ALA A 152 -8.94 6.14 -20.50
C ALA A 152 -9.07 6.64 -21.95
N HIS A 153 -8.50 7.80 -22.27
CA HIS A 153 -8.47 8.29 -23.65
C HIS A 153 -7.66 7.38 -24.59
N LEU A 154 -6.50 6.90 -24.17
CA LEU A 154 -5.67 5.99 -24.98
C LEU A 154 -6.40 4.67 -25.28
N VAL A 155 -7.04 4.08 -24.26
CA VAL A 155 -7.82 2.84 -24.43
C VAL A 155 -9.00 3.07 -25.38
N ALA A 156 -9.72 4.20 -25.24
CA ALA A 156 -10.85 4.53 -26.11
C ALA A 156 -10.44 4.70 -27.59
N GLN A 157 -9.23 5.20 -27.87
CA GLN A 157 -8.69 5.33 -29.23
C GLN A 157 -8.28 4.00 -29.86
N GLN A 158 -7.94 2.98 -29.06
CA GLN A 158 -7.57 1.65 -29.54
C GLN A 158 -8.77 0.71 -29.71
N ALA A 159 -9.91 1.07 -29.12
CA ALA A 159 -11.15 0.28 -29.14
C ALA A 159 -12.12 0.66 -30.28
N GLY A 160 -11.80 1.69 -31.07
CA GLY A 160 -12.54 2.11 -32.27
C GLY A 160 -11.80 1.77 -33.55
#